data_AF-A0A521ESV2-F1
#
_entry.id   AF-A0A521ESV2-F1
#
_cell.length_a   1.000
_cell.length_b   1.000
_cell.length_c   1.000
_cell.angle_alpha   90.00
_cell.angle_beta   90.00
_cell.angle_gamma   90.00
#
_symmetry.space_group_name_H-M   'P 1'
#
loop_
_entity.id
_entity.type
_entity.pdbx_description
1 polymer ?
#
loop_
_entity_poly.entity_id
_entity_poly.type
_entity_poly.pdbx_seq_one_letter_code
_entity_poly.pdbx_strand_id
1 'polypeptide(L)'
;MGSFVFYWQIETRQILVFFRIEFNCLKDVDTVKNVTFVVMEFSSKLIEKAVNEMSQLPGIGKRTALRLVLHLLKQPKEQTGFLSQALLNMREDIKFCENCHNISDTKVCEICANSSRNHQTICVVEDIRDVMAIENTGQYKGIYHVLGGKISPIEGVGPSQLNISTLVEKVKSGKVVEIIFALSSTMEGDTTNFYIYKQIAEFQIIISTIARGISVGDELEYADEVTLGRSILHRVPFEKTFKNN
;
A
#
# COMPACT_ATOMS: atom_id res chain seq x y z
N MET A 1 -44.09 25.62 -42.98
CA MET A 1 -42.97 25.82 -42.05
C MET A 1 -42.58 24.42 -41.56
N GLY A 2 -41.70 23.67 -42.22
CA GLY A 2 -40.24 23.88 -42.30
C GLY A 2 -39.63 23.66 -40.90
N SER A 3 -38.73 22.73 -40.60
CA SER A 3 -37.75 22.02 -41.42
C SER A 3 -36.99 20.98 -40.57
N PHE A 4 -36.65 19.83 -41.19
CA PHE A 4 -35.49 18.93 -40.99
C PHE A 4 -35.21 18.27 -39.62
N VAL A 5 -35.25 16.91 -39.59
CA VAL A 5 -34.09 16.05 -39.23
C VAL A 5 -34.23 14.71 -39.98
N PHE A 6 -33.08 14.24 -40.48
CA PHE A 6 -32.85 13.18 -41.47
C PHE A 6 -33.14 11.74 -41.02
N TYR A 7 -33.53 10.94 -42.03
CA TYR A 7 -33.48 9.48 -42.13
C TYR A 7 -32.09 8.91 -41.78
N TRP A 8 -32.02 7.82 -41.00
CA TRP A 8 -31.46 6.55 -41.48
C TRP A 8 -31.74 5.39 -40.51
N GLN A 9 -32.06 4.27 -41.12
CA GLN A 9 -32.62 3.04 -40.62
C GLN A 9 -31.46 2.05 -40.48
N ILE A 10 -31.19 1.51 -39.29
CA ILE A 10 -30.19 0.45 -39.10
C ILE A 10 -30.79 -0.68 -38.26
N GLU A 11 -30.86 -1.83 -38.94
CA GLU A 11 -31.42 -3.11 -38.52
C GLU A 11 -30.67 -3.77 -37.37
N THR A 12 -31.44 -4.24 -36.41
CA THR A 12 -31.06 -5.10 -35.28
C THR A 12 -30.81 -6.56 -35.71
N ARG A 13 -29.92 -6.78 -36.68
CA ARG A 13 -29.46 -8.13 -37.08
C ARG A 13 -27.97 -8.16 -37.43
N GLN A 14 -27.10 -8.11 -36.42
CA GLN A 14 -25.70 -8.55 -36.57
C GLN A 14 -25.00 -8.96 -35.26
N ILE A 15 -25.75 -9.57 -34.33
CA ILE A 15 -25.18 -10.15 -33.08
C ILE A 15 -25.10 -11.69 -33.13
N LEU A 16 -25.51 -12.33 -34.23
CA LEU A 16 -25.67 -13.80 -34.27
C LEU A 16 -25.20 -14.45 -35.59
N VAL A 17 -24.14 -13.95 -36.21
CA VAL A 17 -23.55 -14.56 -37.43
C VAL A 17 -22.08 -14.98 -37.28
N PHE A 18 -21.41 -14.70 -36.15
CA PHE A 18 -20.05 -15.23 -35.91
C PHE A 18 -19.99 -16.46 -35.00
N PHE A 19 -21.12 -17.15 -34.80
CA PHE A 19 -21.24 -18.31 -33.91
C PHE A 19 -21.79 -19.58 -34.58
N ARG A 20 -21.69 -19.69 -35.92
CA ARG A 20 -22.33 -20.79 -36.66
C ARG A 20 -21.62 -21.13 -37.98
N ILE A 21 -20.39 -21.65 -37.89
CA ILE A 21 -19.59 -22.47 -38.85
C ILE A 21 -18.21 -22.49 -38.16
N GLU A 22 -17.82 -23.44 -37.31
CA GLU A 22 -17.59 -24.86 -37.59
C GLU A 22 -17.96 -25.70 -36.35
N PHE A 23 -19.13 -26.34 -36.39
CA PHE A 23 -19.45 -27.46 -35.50
C PHE A 23 -19.65 -28.68 -36.39
N ASN A 24 -18.55 -29.25 -36.86
CA ASN A 24 -18.54 -30.58 -37.46
C ASN A 24 -17.15 -31.23 -37.38
N CYS A 25 -16.63 -31.35 -36.17
CA CYS A 25 -15.62 -32.37 -35.87
C CYS A 25 -15.58 -32.63 -34.35
N LEU A 26 -16.68 -33.19 -33.82
CA LEU A 26 -16.72 -33.78 -32.48
C LEU A 26 -16.31 -35.25 -32.58
N LYS A 27 -15.00 -35.49 -32.59
CA LYS A 27 -14.38 -36.71 -32.08
C LYS A 27 -13.02 -36.31 -31.54
N ASP A 28 -12.99 -35.91 -30.27
CA ASP A 28 -12.00 -36.41 -29.32
C ASP A 28 -12.22 -35.76 -27.95
N VAL A 29 -12.28 -36.62 -26.94
CA VAL A 29 -12.53 -36.31 -25.53
C VAL A 29 -11.19 -35.91 -24.92
N ASP A 30 -10.77 -34.64 -25.06
CA ASP A 30 -9.59 -34.12 -24.32
C ASP A 30 -9.59 -32.59 -24.09
N THR A 31 -10.72 -31.91 -24.30
CA THR A 31 -10.81 -30.44 -24.26
C THR A 31 -11.10 -29.86 -22.86
N VAL A 32 -10.33 -30.25 -21.83
CA VAL A 32 -10.35 -29.58 -20.51
C VAL A 32 -8.95 -29.20 -20.01
N LYS A 33 -7.90 -29.46 -20.79
CA LYS A 33 -6.55 -28.95 -20.53
C LYS A 33 -6.10 -28.08 -21.68
N ASN A 34 -6.40 -26.79 -21.62
CA ASN A 34 -5.62 -25.70 -22.23
C ASN A 34 -6.40 -24.38 -22.09
N VAL A 35 -6.30 -23.77 -20.90
CA VAL A 35 -6.24 -22.31 -20.87
C VAL A 35 -4.89 -21.97 -21.49
N THR A 36 -4.86 -21.90 -22.81
CA THR A 36 -3.67 -21.58 -23.58
C THR A 36 -3.22 -20.20 -23.11
N PHE A 37 -2.16 -20.17 -22.30
CA PHE A 37 -1.35 -18.97 -22.15
C PHE A 37 -1.06 -18.51 -23.57
N VAL A 38 -1.66 -17.39 -23.99
CA VAL A 38 -1.32 -16.77 -25.25
C VAL A 38 0.16 -16.42 -25.13
N VAL A 39 1.01 -17.26 -25.72
CA VAL A 39 2.42 -16.96 -25.92
C VAL A 39 2.41 -15.78 -26.86
N MET A 40 2.55 -14.57 -26.30
CA MET A 40 2.84 -13.40 -27.12
C MET A 40 4.19 -13.65 -27.76
N GLU A 41 4.20 -14.14 -28.98
CA GLU A 41 5.38 -14.10 -29.83
C GLU A 41 5.63 -12.65 -30.21
N PHE A 42 6.66 -12.06 -29.61
CA PHE A 42 7.11 -10.73 -29.96
C PHE A 42 8.06 -10.79 -31.14
N SER A 43 7.87 -9.91 -32.12
CA SER A 43 8.77 -9.79 -33.27
C SER A 43 10.18 -9.28 -32.89
N SER A 44 10.32 -8.61 -31.74
CA SER A 44 11.59 -8.08 -31.24
C SER A 44 11.92 -8.59 -29.83
N LYS A 45 13.09 -9.21 -29.70
CA LYS A 45 13.63 -9.67 -28.40
C LYS A 45 13.81 -8.54 -27.38
N LEU A 46 14.02 -7.30 -27.84
CA LEU A 46 14.17 -6.13 -26.96
C LEU A 46 12.83 -5.73 -26.32
N ILE A 47 11.74 -5.80 -27.10
CA ILE A 47 10.39 -5.52 -26.60
C ILE A 47 9.98 -6.61 -25.61
N GLU A 48 10.23 -7.87 -25.95
CA GLU A 48 9.93 -8.99 -25.06
C GLU A 48 10.61 -8.84 -23.70
N LYS A 49 11.91 -8.52 -23.68
CA LYS A 49 12.64 -8.31 -22.43
C LYS A 49 12.04 -7.16 -21.61
N ALA A 50 11.77 -6.01 -22.24
CA ALA A 50 11.17 -4.87 -21.54
C ALA A 50 9.78 -5.18 -20.98
N VAL A 51 8.96 -5.94 -21.71
CA VAL A 51 7.63 -6.36 -21.24
C VAL A 51 7.73 -7.31 -20.06
N ASN A 52 8.68 -8.25 -20.10
CA ASN A 52 8.89 -9.19 -19.02
C ASN A 52 9.31 -8.47 -17.73
N GLU A 53 10.27 -7.53 -17.78
CA GLU A 53 10.67 -6.74 -16.60
C GLU A 53 9.52 -5.87 -16.08
N MET A 54 8.81 -5.15 -16.95
CA MET A 54 7.68 -4.31 -16.55
C MET A 54 6.53 -5.11 -15.94
N SER A 55 6.35 -6.38 -16.33
CA SER A 55 5.30 -7.26 -15.81
C SER A 55 5.59 -7.87 -14.44
N GLN A 56 6.82 -7.72 -13.93
CA GLN A 56 7.16 -8.14 -12.56
C GLN A 56 6.67 -7.13 -11.51
N LEU A 57 6.34 -5.90 -11.92
CA LEU A 57 5.84 -4.88 -11.01
C LEU A 57 4.42 -5.22 -10.52
N PRO A 58 4.12 -5.02 -9.23
CA PRO A 58 2.82 -5.35 -8.67
C PRO A 58 1.71 -4.55 -9.38
N GLY A 59 0.64 -5.25 -9.78
CA GLY A 59 -0.50 -4.65 -10.49
C GLY A 59 -0.31 -4.47 -12.01
N ILE A 60 0.84 -4.86 -12.59
CA ILE A 60 1.10 -4.76 -14.03
C ILE A 60 1.15 -6.14 -14.68
N GLY A 61 0.08 -6.55 -15.37
CA GLY A 61 0.07 -7.76 -16.19
C GLY A 61 0.78 -7.57 -17.55
N LYS A 62 1.14 -8.68 -18.22
CA LYS A 62 1.84 -8.68 -19.52
C LYS A 62 1.20 -7.78 -20.60
N ARG A 63 -0.14 -7.72 -20.66
CA ARG A 63 -0.87 -6.86 -21.61
C ARG A 63 -0.70 -5.37 -21.30
N THR A 64 -0.73 -5.00 -20.02
CA THR A 64 -0.51 -3.63 -19.56
C THR A 64 0.95 -3.23 -19.75
N ALA A 65 1.89 -4.14 -19.45
CA ALA A 65 3.32 -3.95 -19.69
C ALA A 65 3.63 -3.69 -21.16
N LEU A 66 3.07 -4.48 -22.09
CA LEU A 66 3.19 -4.23 -23.53
C LEU A 66 2.70 -2.84 -23.94
N ARG A 67 1.55 -2.42 -23.41
CA ARG A 67 1.01 -1.07 -23.68
C ARG A 67 1.96 0.03 -23.22
N LEU A 68 2.57 -0.12 -22.04
CA LEU A 68 3.53 0.84 -21.49
C LEU A 68 4.84 0.87 -22.31
N VAL A 69 5.39 -0.30 -22.65
CA VAL A 69 6.62 -0.40 -23.44
C VAL A 69 6.45 0.21 -24.83
N LEU A 70 5.33 -0.07 -25.52
CA LEU A 70 5.04 0.55 -26.82
C LEU A 70 4.75 2.05 -26.70
N HIS A 71 4.23 2.52 -25.56
CA HIS A 71 4.11 3.94 -25.29
C HIS A 71 5.47 4.60 -25.18
N LEU A 72 6.40 4.03 -24.40
CA LEU A 72 7.78 4.55 -24.26
C LEU A 72 8.52 4.59 -25.59
N LEU A 73 8.31 3.60 -26.47
CA LEU A 73 8.92 3.57 -27.81
C LEU A 73 8.45 4.71 -28.72
N LYS A 74 7.23 5.24 -28.50
CA LYS A 74 6.68 6.38 -29.25
C LYS A 74 7.15 7.73 -28.72
N GLN A 75 7.67 7.77 -27.49
CA GLN A 75 8.17 9.00 -26.88
C GLN A 75 9.60 9.31 -27.34
N PRO A 76 10.08 10.57 -27.16
CA PRO A 76 11.48 10.90 -27.38
C PRO A 76 12.40 10.00 -26.55
N LYS A 77 13.55 9.63 -27.13
CA LYS A 77 14.51 8.68 -26.52
C LYS A 77 14.98 9.16 -25.15
N GLU A 78 15.08 10.47 -24.97
CA GLU A 78 15.48 11.14 -23.74
C GLU A 78 14.54 10.81 -22.58
N GLN A 79 13.24 10.69 -22.83
CA GLN A 79 12.25 10.42 -21.78
C GLN A 79 12.42 9.04 -21.16
N THR A 80 12.72 8.03 -21.98
CA THR A 80 13.05 6.69 -21.47
C THR A 80 14.37 6.72 -20.70
N GLY A 81 15.35 7.49 -21.17
CA GLY A 81 16.61 7.72 -20.46
C GLY A 81 16.40 8.33 -19.07
N PHE A 82 15.60 9.38 -18.95
CA PHE A 82 15.29 10.03 -17.67
C PHE A 82 14.57 9.08 -16.70
N LEU A 83 13.61 8.30 -17.18
CA LEU A 83 12.90 7.31 -16.36
C LEU A 83 13.86 6.23 -15.83
N SER A 84 14.67 5.64 -16.70
CA SER A 84 15.64 4.62 -16.31
C SER A 84 16.65 5.16 -15.31
N GLN A 85 17.16 6.37 -15.52
CA GLN A 85 18.12 6.99 -14.60
C GLN A 85 17.48 7.30 -13.24
N ALA A 86 16.24 7.78 -13.20
CA ALA A 86 15.54 8.05 -11.95
C ALA A 86 15.33 6.78 -11.11
N LEU A 87 14.97 5.66 -11.77
CA LEU A 87 14.81 4.36 -11.08
C LEU A 87 16.15 3.81 -10.56
N LEU A 88 17.22 3.97 -11.34
CA LEU A 88 18.57 3.57 -10.92
C LEU A 88 19.04 4.40 -9.73
N ASN A 89 18.98 5.73 -9.82
CA ASN A 89 19.36 6.63 -8.73
C ASN A 89 18.55 6.33 -7.46
N MET A 90 17.23 6.14 -7.57
CA MET A 90 16.39 5.77 -6.43
C MET A 90 16.87 4.46 -5.78
N ARG A 91 17.28 3.46 -6.55
CA ARG A 91 17.71 2.18 -5.96
C ARG A 91 19.11 2.26 -5.34
N GLU A 92 19.99 3.09 -5.89
CA GLU A 92 21.40 3.21 -5.47
C GLU A 92 21.59 4.21 -4.33
N ASP A 93 20.86 5.33 -4.35
CA ASP A 93 21.10 6.48 -3.47
C ASP A 93 20.17 6.56 -2.27
N ILE A 94 19.07 5.79 -2.24
CA ILE A 94 18.09 5.85 -1.15
C ILE A 94 18.72 5.45 0.18
N LYS A 95 18.51 6.28 1.20
CA LYS A 95 19.00 6.03 2.55
C LYS A 95 17.84 5.87 3.51
N PHE A 96 18.14 5.27 4.64
CA PHE A 96 17.23 5.19 5.77
C PHE A 96 17.71 6.13 6.86
N CYS A 97 16.76 6.86 7.45
CA CYS A 97 17.03 7.76 8.55
C CYS A 97 17.65 6.99 9.73
N GLU A 98 18.77 7.45 10.26
CA GLU A 98 19.45 6.85 11.42
C GLU A 98 18.57 6.90 12.67
N ASN A 99 17.68 7.90 12.76
CA ASN A 99 16.76 8.04 13.88
C ASN A 99 15.52 7.16 13.67
N CYS A 100 14.64 7.46 12.71
CA CYS A 100 13.31 6.84 12.60
C CYS A 100 13.18 5.71 11.57
N HIS A 101 14.25 5.41 10.82
CA HIS A 101 14.26 4.45 9.71
C HIS A 101 13.26 4.74 8.58
N ASN A 102 12.76 5.97 8.50
CA ASN A 102 12.03 6.43 7.32
C ASN A 102 12.99 6.60 6.12
N ILE A 103 12.45 6.52 4.90
CA ILE A 103 13.18 6.84 3.67
C ILE A 103 13.62 8.31 3.69
N SER A 104 14.86 8.55 3.28
CA SER A 104 15.47 9.88 3.27
C SER A 104 16.64 9.95 2.28
N ASP A 105 16.91 11.13 1.73
CA ASP A 105 18.11 11.38 0.90
C ASP A 105 19.34 11.70 1.77
N THR A 106 19.08 12.17 2.99
CA THR A 106 20.06 12.54 4.03
C THR A 106 20.06 11.54 5.20
N LYS A 107 21.07 11.61 6.07
CA LYS A 107 21.19 10.75 7.27
C LYS A 107 20.01 10.90 8.24
N VAL A 108 19.46 12.11 8.33
CA VAL A 108 18.29 12.43 9.15
C VAL A 108 17.20 12.94 8.20
N CYS A 109 16.01 12.35 8.25
CA CYS A 109 14.89 12.77 7.41
C CYS A 109 14.35 14.13 7.84
N GLU A 110 13.62 14.79 6.95
CA GLU A 110 13.02 16.11 7.19
C GLU A 110 12.13 16.15 8.44
N ILE A 111 11.40 15.06 8.71
CA ILE A 111 10.53 14.95 9.89
C ILE A 111 11.34 14.98 11.19
N CYS A 112 12.47 14.27 11.24
CA CYS A 112 13.33 14.24 12.42
C CYS A 112 14.23 15.47 12.53
N ALA A 113 14.53 16.15 11.42
CA ALA A 113 15.30 17.39 11.43
C ALA A 113 14.45 18.60 11.87
N ASN A 114 13.12 18.51 11.75
CA ASN A 114 12.23 19.61 12.03
C ASN A 114 12.04 19.86 13.54
N SER A 115 12.62 20.94 14.05
CA SER A 115 12.54 21.36 15.46
C SER A 115 11.14 21.79 15.92
N SER A 116 10.21 22.08 15.01
CA SER A 116 8.83 22.44 15.38
C SER A 116 8.01 21.23 15.81
N ARG A 117 8.50 20.01 15.59
CA ARG A 117 7.81 18.77 15.95
C ARG A 117 8.13 18.33 17.39
N ASN A 118 7.16 17.65 17.99
CA ASN A 118 7.34 17.08 19.31
C ASN A 118 8.14 15.78 19.25
N HIS A 119 9.40 15.83 19.65
CA HIS A 119 10.30 14.68 19.70
C HIS A 119 10.04 13.74 20.89
N GLN A 120 9.18 14.14 21.84
CA GLN A 120 8.80 13.33 22.98
C GLN A 120 7.68 12.34 22.67
N THR A 121 6.98 12.51 21.56
CA THR A 121 5.89 11.62 21.11
C THR A 121 6.33 10.88 19.86
N ILE A 122 6.32 9.54 19.92
CA ILE A 122 6.73 8.67 18.81
C ILE A 122 5.53 7.86 18.32
N CYS A 123 5.22 7.94 17.03
CA CYS A 123 4.26 7.08 16.37
C CYS A 123 4.97 5.91 15.68
N VAL A 124 4.71 4.70 16.16
CA VAL A 124 5.29 3.46 15.63
C VAL A 124 4.41 2.93 14.51
N VAL A 125 5.00 2.72 13.35
CA VAL A 125 4.30 2.31 12.12
C VAL A 125 4.98 1.11 11.47
N GLU A 126 4.22 0.38 10.65
CA GLU A 126 4.70 -0.83 9.96
C GLU A 126 5.66 -0.45 8.82
N ASP A 127 5.24 0.48 7.96
CA ASP A 127 5.93 0.85 6.72
C ASP A 127 5.84 2.37 6.42
N ILE A 128 6.61 2.86 5.43
CA ILE A 128 6.60 4.26 4.98
C ILE A 128 5.21 4.69 4.47
N ARG A 129 4.44 3.75 3.90
CA ARG A 129 3.06 4.00 3.44
C ARG A 129 2.18 4.53 4.57
N ASP A 130 2.36 4.01 5.79
CA ASP A 130 1.61 4.44 6.97
C ASP A 130 2.06 5.83 7.43
N VAL A 131 3.36 6.13 7.35
CA VAL A 131 3.88 7.49 7.60
C VAL A 131 3.19 8.49 6.69
N MET A 132 3.13 8.20 5.39
CA MET A 132 2.48 9.07 4.41
C MET A 132 0.98 9.23 4.72
N ALA A 133 0.30 8.14 5.06
CA ALA A 133 -1.13 8.17 5.38
C ALA A 133 -1.44 9.06 6.60
N ILE A 134 -0.67 8.93 7.67
CA ILE A 134 -0.84 9.73 8.89
C ILE A 134 -0.44 11.18 8.64
N GLU A 135 0.67 11.43 7.93
CA GLU A 135 1.15 12.78 7.65
C GLU A 135 0.16 13.57 6.79
N ASN A 136 -0.50 12.92 5.82
CA ASN A 136 -1.53 13.53 4.99
C ASN A 136 -2.75 14.02 5.78
N THR A 137 -2.95 13.56 7.02
CA THR A 137 -4.02 14.09 7.89
C THR A 137 -3.72 15.50 8.39
N GLY A 138 -2.44 15.90 8.46
CA GLY A 138 -2.00 17.18 9.04
C GLY A 138 -2.24 17.32 10.54
N GLN A 139 -2.75 16.29 11.23
CA GLN A 139 -3.12 16.35 12.65
C GLN A 139 -1.99 15.91 13.59
N TYR A 140 -1.09 15.05 13.11
CA TYR A 140 -0.01 14.52 13.93
C TYR A 140 1.26 15.39 13.85
N LYS A 141 1.75 15.84 15.01
CA LYS A 141 2.95 16.72 15.13
C LYS A 141 4.15 16.05 15.81
N GLY A 142 4.06 14.75 16.09
CA GLY A 142 5.18 13.99 16.65
C GLY A 142 6.14 13.48 15.57
N ILE A 143 7.04 12.59 15.98
CA ILE A 143 7.97 11.90 15.09
C ILE A 143 7.54 10.44 14.89
N TYR A 144 7.99 9.81 13.81
CA TYR A 144 7.67 8.42 13.53
C TYR A 144 8.81 7.48 13.92
N HIS A 145 8.49 6.19 13.96
CA HIS A 145 9.46 5.10 13.99
C HIS A 145 8.96 3.96 13.10
N VAL A 146 9.68 3.69 12.02
CA VAL A 146 9.31 2.68 11.01
C VAL A 146 9.95 1.34 11.38
N LEU A 147 9.10 0.35 11.63
CA LEU A 147 9.57 -1.00 11.98
C LEU A 147 10.16 -1.75 10.79
N GLY A 148 9.67 -1.48 9.57
CA GLY A 148 10.05 -2.20 8.35
C GLY A 148 9.28 -3.51 8.16
N GLY A 149 8.10 -3.61 8.77
CA GLY A 149 7.26 -4.81 8.77
C GLY A 149 6.67 -5.13 10.14
N LYS A 150 6.14 -6.33 10.27
CA LYS A 150 5.54 -6.88 11.50
C LYS A 150 5.99 -8.32 11.73
N ILE A 151 5.83 -8.80 12.96
CA ILE A 151 6.21 -10.17 13.31
C ILE A 151 5.20 -11.13 12.67
N SER A 152 5.69 -11.96 11.75
CA SER A 152 4.88 -12.92 11.00
C SER A 152 5.56 -14.28 11.01
N PRO A 153 5.13 -15.22 11.88
CA PRO A 153 5.65 -16.58 11.90
C PRO A 153 5.42 -17.32 10.57
N ILE A 154 4.33 -16.98 9.86
CA ILE A 154 3.97 -17.60 8.58
C ILE A 154 4.96 -17.20 7.48
N GLU A 155 5.38 -15.94 7.47
CA GLU A 155 6.36 -15.41 6.49
C GLU A 155 7.81 -15.58 6.99
N GLY A 156 8.03 -16.17 8.17
CA GLY A 156 9.36 -16.33 8.77
C GLY A 156 10.00 -15.02 9.24
N VAL A 157 9.21 -13.96 9.43
CA VAL A 157 9.68 -12.64 9.88
C VAL A 157 9.71 -12.60 11.40
N GLY A 158 10.91 -12.64 11.96
CA GLY A 158 11.15 -12.56 13.40
C GLY A 158 11.44 -11.13 13.88
N PRO A 159 11.46 -10.89 15.20
CA PRO A 159 11.72 -9.57 15.77
C PRO A 159 13.09 -8.98 15.43
N SER A 160 14.10 -9.82 15.20
CA SER A 160 15.47 -9.40 14.84
C SER A 160 15.58 -8.81 13.44
N GLN A 161 14.58 -9.04 12.58
CA GLN A 161 14.52 -8.49 11.23
C GLN A 161 13.81 -7.12 11.20
N LEU A 162 13.25 -6.69 12.34
CA LEU A 162 12.53 -5.44 12.49
C LEU A 162 13.34 -4.43 13.29
N ASN A 163 13.09 -3.15 13.07
CA ASN A 163 13.78 -2.07 13.77
C ASN A 163 13.24 -1.82 15.19
N ILE A 164 13.03 -2.88 15.98
CA ILE A 164 12.47 -2.78 17.34
C ILE A 164 13.54 -2.37 18.36
N SER A 165 14.77 -2.84 18.21
CA SER A 165 15.87 -2.55 19.13
C SER A 165 16.14 -1.05 19.27
N THR A 166 16.20 -0.34 18.15
CA THR A 166 16.45 1.11 18.11
C THR A 166 15.33 1.91 18.74
N LEU A 167 14.07 1.43 18.65
CA LEU A 167 12.93 2.03 19.38
C LEU A 167 13.13 1.90 20.89
N VAL A 168 13.49 0.71 21.37
CA VAL A 168 13.69 0.43 22.80
C VAL A 168 14.86 1.26 23.35
N GLU A 169 15.93 1.42 22.59
CA GLU A 169 17.06 2.29 22.95
C GLU A 169 16.64 3.77 23.08
N LYS A 170 15.78 4.27 22.19
CA LYS A 170 15.23 5.62 22.31
C LYS A 170 14.42 5.80 23.58
N VAL A 171 13.58 4.83 23.93
CA VAL A 171 12.80 4.87 25.18
C VAL A 171 13.72 4.87 26.40
N LYS A 172 14.74 4.00 26.39
CA LYS A 172 15.78 3.94 27.45
C LYS A 172 16.51 5.25 27.66
N SER A 173 16.65 6.09 26.63
CA SER A 173 17.29 7.40 26.75
C SER A 173 16.52 8.41 27.62
N GLY A 174 15.26 8.12 27.96
CA GLY A 174 14.43 8.95 28.85
C GLY A 174 13.86 10.22 28.22
N LYS A 175 14.02 10.42 26.89
CA LYS A 175 13.52 11.59 26.16
C LYS A 175 12.08 11.44 25.65
N VAL A 176 11.57 10.21 25.62
CA VAL A 176 10.24 9.87 25.09
C VAL A 176 9.23 9.86 26.23
N VAL A 177 8.12 10.55 26.04
CA VAL A 177 7.00 10.63 27.00
C VAL A 177 5.84 9.75 26.56
N GLU A 178 5.60 9.64 25.24
CA GLU A 178 4.50 8.86 24.69
C GLU A 178 4.93 8.04 23.47
N ILE A 179 4.46 6.80 23.42
CA ILE A 179 4.49 5.93 22.24
C ILE A 179 3.07 5.64 21.79
N ILE A 180 2.80 5.91 20.51
CA ILE A 180 1.55 5.60 19.84
C ILE A 180 1.77 4.42 18.91
N PHE A 181 1.09 3.30 19.14
CA PHE A 181 1.08 2.17 18.21
C PHE A 181 0.06 2.41 17.09
N ALA A 182 0.58 2.56 15.87
CA ALA A 182 -0.20 2.71 14.64
C ALA A 182 0.07 1.54 13.68
N LEU A 183 0.10 0.31 14.21
CA LEU A 183 0.18 -0.91 13.41
C LEU A 183 -1.20 -1.37 12.95
N SER A 184 -1.22 -2.19 11.88
CA SER A 184 -2.43 -2.81 11.35
C SER A 184 -3.20 -3.59 12.42
N SER A 185 -4.53 -3.56 12.35
CA SER A 185 -5.42 -4.22 13.32
C SER A 185 -5.54 -5.75 13.11
N THR A 186 -4.50 -6.38 12.58
CA THR A 186 -4.42 -7.84 12.37
C THR A 186 -3.79 -8.51 13.59
N MET A 187 -3.91 -9.85 13.67
CA MET A 187 -3.31 -10.63 14.75
C MET A 187 -1.78 -10.44 14.84
N GLU A 188 -1.10 -10.32 13.71
CA GLU A 188 0.34 -10.06 13.62
C GLU A 188 0.69 -8.66 14.14
N GLY A 189 -0.13 -7.66 13.80
CA GLY A 189 0.03 -6.30 14.32
C GLY A 189 -0.14 -6.23 15.84
N ASP A 190 -1.18 -6.89 16.38
CA ASP A 190 -1.42 -7.00 17.82
C ASP A 190 -0.29 -7.74 18.54
N THR A 191 0.19 -8.84 17.96
CA THR A 191 1.34 -9.59 18.49
C THR A 191 2.60 -8.74 18.52
N THR A 192 2.83 -7.94 17.47
CA THR A 192 3.97 -7.03 17.38
C THR A 192 3.88 -5.92 18.42
N ASN A 193 2.71 -5.28 18.57
CA ASN A 193 2.45 -4.29 19.62
C ASN A 193 2.71 -4.86 21.02
N PHE A 194 2.20 -6.06 21.29
CA PHE A 194 2.39 -6.73 22.58
C PHE A 194 3.86 -7.08 22.85
N TYR A 195 4.58 -7.51 21.82
CA TYR A 195 6.01 -7.79 21.92
C TYR A 195 6.82 -6.53 22.24
N ILE A 196 6.55 -5.42 21.55
CA ILE A 196 7.20 -4.13 21.83
C ILE A 196 6.84 -3.65 23.24
N TYR A 197 5.55 -3.69 23.60
CA TYR A 197 5.04 -3.32 24.92
C TYR A 197 5.81 -4.03 26.05
N LYS A 198 6.00 -5.34 25.96
CA LYS A 198 6.76 -6.10 26.97
C LYS A 198 8.19 -5.60 27.17
N GLN A 199 8.84 -5.08 26.13
CA GLN A 199 10.21 -4.57 26.25
C GLN A 199 10.29 -3.18 26.85
N ILE A 200 9.20 -2.40 26.75
CA ILE A 200 9.17 -1.01 27.20
C ILE A 200 8.29 -0.78 28.44
N ALA A 201 7.60 -1.82 28.93
CA ALA A 201 6.66 -1.73 30.04
C ALA A 201 7.30 -1.31 31.37
N GLU A 202 8.61 -1.53 31.53
CA GLU A 202 9.36 -1.11 32.72
C GLU A 202 9.64 0.40 32.75
N PHE A 203 9.53 1.09 31.60
CA PHE A 203 9.72 2.53 31.52
C PHE A 203 8.41 3.26 31.80
N GLN A 204 8.46 4.35 32.57
CA GLN A 204 7.30 5.18 32.91
C GLN A 204 6.91 6.09 31.74
N ILE A 205 6.47 5.49 30.63
CA ILE A 205 6.00 6.20 29.44
C ILE A 205 4.53 5.90 29.18
N ILE A 206 3.85 6.84 28.53
CA ILE A 206 2.47 6.66 28.09
C ILE A 206 2.49 5.79 26.83
N ILE A 207 1.71 4.72 26.82
CA ILE A 207 1.57 3.85 25.65
C ILE A 207 0.12 3.93 25.20
N SER A 208 -0.09 4.43 23.99
CA SER A 208 -1.39 4.56 23.36
C SER A 208 -1.44 3.74 22.06
N THR A 209 -2.64 3.44 21.59
CA THR A 209 -2.87 2.74 20.31
C THR A 209 -3.91 3.50 19.52
N ILE A 210 -3.83 3.48 18.20
CA ILE A 210 -4.82 4.13 17.35
C ILE A 210 -6.21 3.56 17.61
N ALA A 211 -7.22 4.42 17.55
CA ALA A 211 -8.60 4.02 17.76
C ALA A 211 -9.02 2.97 16.73
N ARG A 212 -9.77 1.96 17.19
CA ARG A 212 -10.36 0.91 16.35
C ARG A 212 -11.86 1.10 16.35
N GLY A 213 -12.47 1.16 15.19
CA GLY A 213 -13.90 1.31 15.07
C GLY A 213 -14.37 1.50 13.65
N ILE A 214 -15.62 1.91 13.54
CA ILE A 214 -16.33 2.13 12.28
C ILE A 214 -15.78 3.39 11.61
N SER A 215 -15.56 3.33 10.29
CA SER A 215 -15.08 4.47 9.52
C SER A 215 -16.13 5.57 9.46
N VAL A 216 -15.67 6.81 9.30
CA VAL A 216 -16.59 7.95 9.09
C VAL A 216 -17.27 7.80 7.74
N GLY A 217 -18.61 7.86 7.74
CA GLY A 217 -19.42 7.76 6.51
C GLY A 217 -19.89 6.34 6.19
N ASP A 218 -19.49 5.32 6.96
CA ASP A 218 -20.04 3.97 6.84
C ASP A 218 -21.41 3.89 7.53
N GLU A 219 -22.34 3.13 6.92
CA GLU A 219 -23.60 2.78 7.55
C GLU A 219 -23.41 1.52 8.43
N LEU A 220 -24.05 1.51 9.60
CA LEU A 220 -23.89 0.43 10.58
C LEU A 220 -24.27 -0.96 10.04
N GLU A 221 -25.24 -1.03 9.11
CA GLU A 221 -25.69 -2.28 8.50
C GLU A 221 -24.60 -2.98 7.68
N TYR A 222 -23.63 -2.22 7.14
CA TYR A 222 -22.55 -2.75 6.32
C TYR A 222 -21.23 -2.96 7.07
N ALA A 223 -21.17 -2.58 8.35
CA ALA A 223 -20.00 -2.78 9.18
C ALA A 223 -19.89 -4.25 9.65
N ASP A 224 -18.67 -4.76 9.74
CA ASP A 224 -18.46 -6.13 10.21
C ASP A 224 -18.77 -6.28 11.71
N GLU A 225 -19.27 -7.46 12.10
CA GLU A 225 -19.70 -7.74 13.47
C GLU A 225 -18.59 -7.56 14.52
N VAL A 226 -17.33 -7.80 14.13
CA VAL A 226 -16.17 -7.68 15.03
C VAL A 226 -15.87 -6.21 15.31
N THR A 227 -15.88 -5.36 14.28
CA THR A 227 -15.71 -3.91 14.41
C THR A 227 -16.87 -3.27 15.14
N LEU A 228 -18.11 -3.68 14.86
CA LEU A 228 -19.30 -3.25 15.60
C LEU A 228 -19.20 -3.62 17.08
N GLY A 229 -18.88 -4.89 17.37
CA GLY A 229 -18.70 -5.38 18.73
C GLY A 229 -17.63 -4.60 19.49
N ARG A 230 -16.46 -4.37 18.87
CA ARG A 230 -15.38 -3.54 19.44
C ARG A 230 -15.82 -2.10 19.68
N SER A 231 -16.54 -1.50 18.75
CA SER A 231 -17.01 -0.11 18.84
C SER A 231 -18.02 0.07 19.97
N ILE A 232 -18.92 -0.90 20.20
CA ILE A 232 -19.89 -0.88 21.31
C ILE A 232 -19.17 -1.03 22.66
N LEU A 233 -18.20 -1.93 22.74
CA LEU A 233 -17.42 -2.17 23.97
C LEU A 233 -16.58 -0.95 24.37
N HIS A 234 -15.95 -0.29 23.41
CA HIS A 234 -15.06 0.85 23.63
C HIS A 234 -15.72 2.21 23.37
N ARG A 235 -17.06 2.29 23.47
CA ARG A 235 -17.82 3.53 23.26
C ARG A 235 -17.33 4.65 24.18
N VAL A 236 -17.25 5.86 23.62
CA VAL A 236 -16.85 7.07 24.35
C VAL A 236 -18.06 7.88 24.79
N PRO A 237 -18.03 8.56 25.95
CA PRO A 237 -19.10 9.47 26.36
C PRO A 237 -19.31 10.59 25.33
N PHE A 238 -20.55 10.78 24.87
CA PHE A 238 -20.87 11.77 23.85
C PHE A 238 -20.62 13.21 24.31
N GLU A 239 -20.69 13.48 25.61
CA GLU A 239 -20.42 14.83 26.13
C GLU A 239 -18.96 15.27 25.90
N LYS A 240 -18.03 14.32 25.68
CA LYS A 240 -16.63 14.64 25.36
C LYS A 240 -16.47 15.24 23.97
N THR A 241 -17.37 14.98 23.04
CA THR A 241 -17.31 15.50 21.66
C THR A 241 -17.40 17.03 21.62
N PHE A 242 -18.12 17.64 22.56
CA PHE A 242 -18.27 19.11 22.61
C PHE A 242 -17.11 19.84 23.30
N LYS A 243 -16.21 19.13 23.97
CA LYS A 243 -15.09 19.73 24.71
C LYS A 243 -13.77 19.79 23.91
N ASN A 244 -13.71 19.07 22.79
CA ASN A 244 -12.48 18.88 22.02
C ASN A 244 -12.43 19.68 20.70
N ASN A 245 -13.39 20.59 20.48
CA ASN A 245 -13.42 21.49 19.32
C ASN A 245 -13.05 22.93 19.72
#